data_AF-A0AA88LZU1-F1
#
_entry.id   AF-A0AA88LZU1-F1
#
_cell.length_a   1.000
_cell.length_b   1.000
_cell.length_c   1.000
_cell.angle_alpha   90.00
_cell.angle_beta   90.00
_cell.angle_gamma   90.00
#
_symmetry.space_group_name_H-M   'P 1'
#
loop_
_entity.id
_entity.type
_entity.pdbx_description
1 polymer ?
#
loop_
_entity_poly.entity_id
_entity_poly.type
_entity_poly.pdbx_seq_one_letter_code
_entity_poly.pdbx_strand_id
1 'polypeptide(L)'
;MLKSCQLGGVVISERLKAAVRLEVWCRIKQFRKMSETLQNHSIKLKRAPENSEVENEAKKLKTDEEKRFPKRKVVLLVAYSGKGYYGMQRNPGNSQFKTIEDDLVTALIKAGCIPENHGDDMKKMSFQRCARTDKGVSAAGQVVSLKLWLIENILEKINTHLPPQIRVLRLKRVTGGFNSKNNCDARTYSYMLPTIAFSPKDSDQEDTSFRLDPETLQKVNKLFALYKGTHNFHNFTSQKGPRDPSAKRYITQMSCGEPFVRQKAEFAVITVRGQSFMMHQIRKMIGLVIAVVKGYAQEEIIERSWGEEKVDVPKAPGLGLVLERVHFDRYNKRFGGDGLHETLEWEHEEDIIAAFKEEHIYPSIVETECQEKSMISWMSTLPIHDFTATATGKQDNKDEEDAGNASD
;
A
#
# COMPACT_ATOMS: atom_id res chain seq x y z
N MET A 1 27.99 -15.29 48.36
CA MET A 1 28.33 -16.60 47.76
C MET A 1 27.07 -17.16 47.09
N LEU A 2 27.16 -17.45 45.79
CA LEU A 2 26.59 -18.60 45.02
C LEU A 2 25.11 -19.00 45.28
N LYS A 3 24.22 -19.32 44.33
CA LYS A 3 24.23 -19.53 42.86
C LYS A 3 22.77 -19.84 42.42
N SER A 4 22.53 -19.84 41.09
CA SER A 4 21.45 -20.49 40.31
C SER A 4 20.32 -19.57 39.82
N CYS A 5 20.34 -18.98 38.61
CA CYS A 5 20.15 -19.51 37.24
C CYS A 5 18.79 -20.16 36.93
N GLN A 6 18.02 -19.50 36.04
CA GLN A 6 17.49 -20.13 34.81
C GLN A 6 17.19 -19.08 33.73
N LEU A 7 17.84 -19.27 32.58
CA LEU A 7 17.71 -18.55 31.32
C LEU A 7 16.69 -19.24 30.43
N GLY A 8 15.95 -18.48 29.61
CA GLY A 8 15.03 -18.99 28.59
C GLY A 8 14.82 -17.99 27.46
N GLY A 9 15.90 -17.46 26.89
CA GLY A 9 15.86 -16.66 25.66
C GLY A 9 15.95 -17.57 24.43
N VAL A 10 14.97 -17.46 23.54
CA VAL A 10 14.94 -18.19 22.26
C VAL A 10 15.94 -17.53 21.30
N VAL A 11 17.13 -18.09 21.21
CA VAL A 11 18.11 -17.80 20.16
C VAL A 11 17.70 -18.57 18.91
N ILE A 12 17.03 -17.91 17.97
CA ILE A 12 16.79 -18.47 16.63
C ILE A 12 18.11 -18.42 15.88
N SER A 13 18.82 -19.55 15.83
CA SER A 13 20.15 -19.64 15.20
C SER A 13 20.08 -19.38 13.69
N GLU A 14 21.12 -18.74 13.15
CA GLU A 14 21.30 -18.47 11.71
C GLU A 14 21.23 -19.73 10.83
N ARG A 15 21.44 -20.92 11.42
CA ARG A 15 21.29 -22.21 10.73
C ARG A 15 19.85 -22.50 10.32
N LEU A 16 18.84 -21.99 11.06
CA LEU A 16 17.42 -22.17 10.71
C LEU A 16 17.03 -21.32 9.50
N LYS A 17 17.57 -20.10 9.39
CA LYS A 17 17.35 -19.19 8.24
C LYS A 17 18.03 -19.71 6.96
N ALA A 18 19.19 -20.35 7.10
CA ALA A 18 19.89 -21.00 5.99
C ALA A 18 19.16 -22.28 5.50
N ALA A 19 18.58 -23.06 6.42
CA ALA A 19 17.82 -24.27 6.08
C ALA A 19 16.54 -23.93 5.27
N VAL A 20 15.79 -22.90 5.68
CA VAL A 20 14.61 -22.42 4.94
C VAL A 20 14.99 -21.90 3.54
N ARG A 21 16.13 -21.19 3.40
CA ARG A 21 16.64 -20.75 2.10
C ARG A 21 16.98 -21.92 1.16
N LEU A 22 17.53 -23.02 1.67
CA LEU A 22 17.88 -24.19 0.87
C LEU A 22 16.63 -24.95 0.38
N GLU A 23 15.61 -25.07 1.24
CA GLU A 23 14.35 -25.74 0.93
C GLU A 23 13.54 -25.00 -0.15
N VAL A 24 13.49 -23.67 -0.06
CA VAL A 24 12.84 -22.80 -1.05
C VAL A 24 13.57 -22.85 -2.40
N TRP A 25 14.91 -22.84 -2.40
CA TRP A 25 15.70 -22.94 -3.62
C TRP A 25 15.56 -24.31 -4.32
N CYS A 26 15.47 -25.40 -3.56
CA CYS A 26 15.22 -26.74 -4.10
C CYS A 26 13.83 -26.86 -4.76
N ARG A 27 12.79 -26.24 -4.17
CA ARG A 27 11.43 -26.23 -4.75
C ARG A 27 11.35 -25.42 -6.05
N ILE A 28 12.07 -24.30 -6.14
CA ILE A 28 12.15 -23.48 -7.36
C ILE A 28 12.87 -24.23 -8.49
N LYS A 29 13.91 -25.03 -8.18
CA LYS A 29 14.59 -25.88 -9.18
C LYS A 29 13.71 -27.03 -9.71
N GLN A 30 12.86 -27.62 -8.87
CA GLN A 30 11.93 -28.67 -9.30
C GLN A 30 10.86 -28.13 -10.26
N PHE A 31 10.35 -26.91 -10.02
CA PHE A 31 9.41 -26.25 -10.93
C PHE A 31 10.03 -25.96 -12.31
N ARG A 32 11.31 -25.56 -12.35
CA ARG A 32 12.01 -25.24 -13.60
C ARG A 32 12.27 -26.49 -14.47
N LYS A 33 12.56 -27.63 -13.86
CA LYS A 33 12.81 -28.91 -14.55
C LYS A 33 11.52 -29.53 -15.13
N MET A 34 10.37 -29.27 -14.50
CA MET A 34 9.06 -29.72 -14.97
C MET A 34 8.58 -28.91 -16.20
N SER A 35 8.94 -27.62 -16.27
CA SER A 35 8.69 -26.75 -17.43
C SER A 35 9.48 -27.15 -18.68
N GLU A 36 10.72 -27.62 -18.51
CA GLU A 36 11.57 -28.05 -19.64
C GLU A 36 11.13 -29.42 -20.22
N THR A 37 10.43 -30.24 -19.44
CA THR A 37 9.98 -31.57 -19.88
C THR A 37 8.69 -31.49 -20.73
N LEU A 38 7.89 -30.43 -20.57
CA LEU A 38 6.64 -30.21 -21.32
C LEU A 38 6.83 -29.56 -22.69
N GLN A 39 8.02 -29.02 -22.98
CA GLN A 39 8.35 -28.41 -24.29
C GLN A 39 8.80 -29.42 -25.36
N ASN A 40 9.01 -30.69 -25.02
CA ASN A 40 9.56 -31.71 -25.94
C ASN A 40 8.54 -32.74 -26.49
N HIS A 41 7.23 -32.46 -26.42
CA HIS A 41 6.18 -33.33 -26.97
C HIS A 41 5.14 -32.55 -27.77
N SER A 42 5.49 -32.11 -28.99
CA SER A 42 4.52 -31.84 -30.06
C SER A 42 5.22 -31.65 -31.41
N ILE A 43 5.56 -32.77 -32.08
CA ILE A 43 5.89 -32.76 -33.50
C ILE A 43 5.35 -34.05 -34.14
N LYS A 44 4.26 -33.95 -34.92
CA LYS A 44 4.04 -34.59 -36.25
C LYS A 44 2.56 -34.66 -36.64
N LEU A 45 2.23 -34.19 -37.86
CA LEU A 45 1.31 -34.74 -38.89
C LEU A 45 0.92 -33.58 -39.84
N LYS A 46 1.52 -33.45 -41.04
CA LYS A 46 1.32 -34.08 -42.37
C LYS A 46 0.10 -33.55 -43.18
N ARG A 47 0.41 -33.27 -44.46
CA ARG A 47 -0.27 -32.48 -45.50
C ARG A 47 -1.58 -33.07 -46.05
N ALA A 48 -2.47 -32.19 -46.50
CA ALA A 48 -3.66 -32.44 -47.32
C ALA A 48 -3.41 -32.18 -48.82
N PRO A 49 -4.30 -32.61 -49.73
CA PRO A 49 -4.46 -32.03 -51.06
C PRO A 49 -5.79 -31.27 -51.25
N GLU A 50 -5.75 -30.37 -52.22
CA GLU A 50 -6.76 -29.45 -52.81
C GLU A 50 -8.05 -30.20 -53.26
N ASN A 51 -9.25 -29.63 -53.42
CA ASN A 51 -9.63 -28.35 -54.03
C ASN A 51 -11.12 -28.04 -53.78
N SER A 52 -11.51 -26.78 -54.07
CA SER A 52 -12.85 -26.26 -54.40
C SER A 52 -13.96 -26.18 -53.33
N GLU A 53 -13.96 -25.12 -52.51
CA GLU A 53 -15.18 -24.58 -51.86
C GLU A 53 -15.01 -23.12 -51.34
N VAL A 54 -14.20 -22.31 -52.03
CA VAL A 54 -13.62 -21.05 -51.48
C VAL A 54 -14.59 -19.85 -51.38
N GLU A 55 -15.81 -19.88 -51.92
CA GLU A 55 -16.65 -18.66 -51.95
C GLU A 55 -17.83 -18.63 -50.97
N ASN A 56 -18.16 -19.73 -50.29
CA ASN A 56 -19.26 -19.77 -49.31
C ASN A 56 -18.81 -19.88 -47.83
N GLU A 57 -17.55 -20.22 -47.56
CA GLU A 57 -16.99 -20.23 -46.20
C GLU A 57 -16.60 -18.83 -45.68
N ALA A 58 -16.26 -17.89 -46.57
CA ALA A 58 -15.85 -16.52 -46.21
C ALA A 58 -16.96 -15.68 -45.53
N LYS A 59 -18.23 -16.10 -45.63
CA LYS A 59 -19.37 -15.50 -44.89
C LYS A 59 -19.77 -16.28 -43.64
N LYS A 60 -19.27 -17.50 -43.44
CA LYS A 60 -19.50 -18.32 -42.23
C LYS A 60 -18.34 -18.25 -41.22
N LEU A 61 -17.15 -17.81 -41.64
CA LEU A 61 -15.96 -17.60 -40.79
C LEU A 61 -15.88 -16.22 -40.11
N LYS A 62 -16.94 -15.38 -40.17
CA LYS A 62 -17.02 -14.09 -39.45
C LYS A 62 -17.81 -14.13 -38.13
N THR A 63 -18.12 -15.31 -37.63
CA THR A 63 -18.62 -15.51 -36.28
C THR A 63 -18.03 -16.79 -35.73
N ASP A 64 -16.70 -16.85 -35.64
CA ASP A 64 -16.08 -17.66 -34.62
C ASP A 64 -16.36 -16.93 -33.31
N GLU A 65 -17.46 -17.33 -32.65
CA GLU A 65 -17.78 -16.86 -31.31
C GLU A 65 -16.58 -17.21 -30.42
N GLU A 66 -15.68 -16.25 -30.22
CA GLU A 66 -14.76 -16.24 -29.09
C GLU A 66 -15.55 -16.73 -27.90
N LYS A 67 -15.12 -17.85 -27.27
CA LYS A 67 -15.71 -18.33 -26.02
C LYS A 67 -15.66 -17.18 -25.02
N ARG A 68 -16.73 -16.39 -24.96
CA ARG A 68 -16.85 -15.24 -24.08
C ARG A 68 -17.01 -15.83 -22.68
N PHE A 69 -15.89 -15.97 -21.98
CA PHE A 69 -15.88 -16.35 -20.57
C PHE A 69 -16.92 -15.49 -19.85
N PRO A 70 -17.73 -16.06 -18.93
CA PRO A 70 -18.74 -15.26 -18.28
C PRO A 70 -18.06 -14.17 -17.45
N LYS A 71 -18.51 -12.93 -17.59
CA LYS A 71 -18.02 -11.79 -16.80
C LYS A 71 -18.38 -12.03 -15.32
N ARG A 72 -17.42 -11.89 -14.39
CA ARG A 72 -17.62 -12.17 -12.96
C ARG A 72 -17.13 -11.04 -12.05
N LYS A 73 -17.88 -10.89 -10.96
CA LYS A 73 -17.59 -10.13 -9.73
C LYS A 73 -16.28 -10.58 -9.09
N VAL A 74 -15.16 -9.85 -9.17
CA VAL A 74 -13.93 -10.25 -8.44
C VAL A 74 -13.34 -9.14 -7.58
N VAL A 75 -12.51 -9.59 -6.64
CA VAL A 75 -11.56 -8.78 -5.87
C VAL A 75 -10.14 -9.24 -6.20
N LEU A 76 -9.23 -8.29 -6.35
CA LEU A 76 -7.80 -8.53 -6.46
C LEU A 76 -7.08 -7.96 -5.24
N LEU A 77 -6.19 -8.75 -4.65
CA LEU A 77 -5.16 -8.31 -3.72
C LEU A 77 -3.93 -7.91 -4.53
N VAL A 78 -3.50 -6.66 -4.39
CA VAL A 78 -2.42 -6.06 -5.17
C VAL A 78 -1.38 -5.47 -4.23
N ALA A 79 -0.11 -5.74 -4.50
CA ALA A 79 1.02 -5.11 -3.84
C ALA A 79 1.85 -4.32 -4.85
N TYR A 80 2.38 -3.17 -4.43
CA TYR A 80 3.23 -2.33 -5.25
C TYR A 80 4.20 -1.45 -4.44
N SER A 81 5.36 -1.18 -5.04
CA SER A 81 6.21 -0.04 -4.64
C SER A 81 5.76 1.22 -5.38
N GLY A 82 5.47 2.28 -4.64
CA GLY A 82 4.97 3.55 -5.17
C GLY A 82 6.04 4.41 -5.87
N LYS A 83 7.32 4.03 -5.81
CA LYS A 83 8.42 4.77 -6.42
C LYS A 83 8.23 4.89 -7.93
N GLY A 84 8.25 6.12 -8.44
CA GLY A 84 8.03 6.43 -9.86
C GLY A 84 6.57 6.49 -10.31
N TYR A 85 5.61 6.43 -9.39
CA TYR A 85 4.17 6.52 -9.70
C TYR A 85 3.50 7.71 -9.00
N TYR A 86 2.54 8.30 -9.69
CA TYR A 86 1.73 9.41 -9.19
C TYR A 86 0.49 8.92 -8.43
N GLY A 87 0.71 7.93 -7.57
CA GLY A 87 -0.32 7.33 -6.73
C GLY A 87 -1.10 6.21 -7.43
N MET A 88 -2.19 5.79 -6.77
CA MET A 88 -3.00 4.65 -7.21
C MET A 88 -3.91 5.00 -8.40
N GLN A 89 -4.67 6.10 -8.27
CA GLN A 89 -5.76 6.40 -9.18
C GLN A 89 -5.28 7.18 -10.40
N ARG A 90 -5.80 6.82 -11.58
CA ARG A 90 -5.62 7.59 -12.81
C ARG A 90 -6.16 9.02 -12.68
N ASN A 91 -5.37 9.99 -13.13
CA ASN A 91 -5.78 11.39 -13.27
C ASN A 91 -6.01 11.70 -14.76
N PRO A 92 -7.27 11.79 -15.22
CA PRO A 92 -7.57 12.14 -16.60
C PRO A 92 -7.07 13.55 -16.90
N GLY A 93 -6.10 13.71 -17.81
CA GLY A 93 -5.59 15.02 -18.25
C GLY A 93 -4.13 15.30 -17.93
N ASN A 94 -3.49 14.54 -17.03
CA ASN A 94 -2.05 14.63 -16.79
C ASN A 94 -1.36 13.35 -17.26
N SER A 95 -0.96 13.31 -18.53
CA SER A 95 -0.34 12.14 -19.17
C SER A 95 1.16 11.98 -18.86
N GLN A 96 1.76 12.92 -18.11
CA GLN A 96 3.20 12.95 -17.94
C GLN A 96 3.70 11.84 -16.99
N PHE A 97 2.85 11.37 -16.07
CA PHE A 97 3.25 10.39 -15.07
C PHE A 97 2.24 9.27 -14.89
N LYS A 98 2.74 8.03 -14.97
CA LYS A 98 1.94 6.82 -14.81
C LYS A 98 1.46 6.60 -13.37
N THR A 99 0.29 5.99 -13.24
CA THR A 99 -0.32 5.57 -11.98
C THR A 99 -0.34 4.05 -11.87
N ILE A 100 -0.57 3.51 -10.67
CA ILE A 100 -0.65 2.04 -10.49
C ILE A 100 -1.82 1.45 -11.29
N GLU A 101 -2.94 2.17 -11.37
CA GLU A 101 -4.08 1.79 -12.20
C GLU A 101 -3.74 1.75 -13.70
N ASP A 102 -2.80 2.57 -14.19
CA ASP A 102 -2.37 2.52 -15.59
C ASP A 102 -1.74 1.18 -15.96
N ASP A 103 -0.76 0.73 -15.17
CA ASP A 103 -0.09 -0.54 -15.40
C ASP A 103 -1.03 -1.73 -15.14
N LEU A 104 -1.88 -1.64 -14.11
CA LEU A 104 -2.85 -2.69 -13.80
C LEU A 104 -3.89 -2.86 -14.92
N VAL A 105 -4.46 -1.78 -15.42
CA VAL A 105 -5.45 -1.83 -16.51
C VAL A 105 -4.81 -2.28 -17.81
N THR A 106 -3.60 -1.80 -18.11
CA THR A 106 -2.84 -2.26 -19.29
C THR A 106 -2.57 -3.76 -19.23
N ALA A 107 -2.17 -4.28 -18.06
CA ALA A 107 -1.96 -5.70 -17.86
C ALA A 107 -3.25 -6.52 -17.98
N LEU A 108 -4.38 -6.02 -17.47
CA LEU A 108 -5.68 -6.67 -17.60
C LEU A 108 -6.16 -6.77 -19.05
N ILE A 109 -5.91 -5.73 -19.87
CA ILE A 109 -6.22 -5.75 -21.30
C ILE A 109 -5.32 -6.76 -22.02
N LYS A 110 -4.00 -6.67 -21.83
CA LYS A 110 -3.02 -7.57 -22.48
C LYS A 110 -3.21 -9.04 -22.12
N ALA A 111 -3.62 -9.32 -20.88
CA ALA A 111 -3.95 -10.67 -20.43
C ALA A 111 -5.26 -11.21 -21.02
N GLY A 112 -6.08 -10.39 -21.69
CA GLY A 112 -7.39 -10.77 -22.20
C GLY A 112 -8.46 -10.88 -21.10
N CYS A 113 -8.28 -10.21 -19.96
CA CYS A 113 -9.25 -10.23 -18.86
C CYS A 113 -10.38 -9.22 -19.04
N ILE A 114 -10.13 -8.13 -19.77
CA ILE A 114 -11.10 -7.08 -20.09
C ILE A 114 -10.90 -6.61 -21.54
N PRO A 115 -11.96 -6.15 -22.23
CA PRO A 115 -11.85 -5.49 -23.52
C PRO A 115 -11.26 -4.08 -23.39
N GLU A 116 -10.65 -3.57 -24.47
CA GLU A 116 -10.01 -2.24 -24.50
C GLU A 116 -10.95 -1.10 -24.08
N ASN A 117 -12.21 -1.14 -24.52
CA ASN A 117 -13.20 -0.12 -24.20
C ASN A 117 -13.56 -0.02 -22.70
N HIS A 118 -13.24 -1.03 -21.88
CA HIS A 118 -13.33 -0.98 -20.41
C HIS A 118 -12.07 -0.38 -19.78
N GLY A 119 -10.93 -0.43 -20.48
CA GLY A 119 -9.70 0.25 -20.10
C GLY A 119 -9.82 1.76 -20.25
N ASP A 120 -10.49 2.22 -21.32
CA ASP A 120 -10.77 3.65 -21.55
C ASP A 120 -11.77 4.20 -20.53
N ASP A 121 -12.80 3.42 -20.20
CA ASP A 121 -13.80 3.76 -19.18
C ASP A 121 -13.96 2.62 -18.17
N MET A 122 -13.20 2.75 -17.08
CA MET A 122 -13.17 1.79 -15.98
C MET A 122 -14.53 1.64 -15.27
N LYS A 123 -15.49 2.56 -15.48
CA LYS A 123 -16.87 2.42 -14.95
C LYS A 123 -17.59 1.23 -15.59
N LYS A 124 -17.30 0.89 -16.86
CA LYS A 124 -17.89 -0.26 -17.59
C LYS A 124 -17.52 -1.61 -16.99
N MET A 125 -16.39 -1.69 -16.30
CA MET A 125 -16.00 -2.85 -15.49
C MET A 125 -16.28 -2.68 -14.00
N SER A 126 -17.01 -1.64 -13.58
CA SER A 126 -17.32 -1.39 -12.17
C SER A 126 -16.07 -1.43 -11.28
N PHE A 127 -14.96 -0.86 -11.77
CA PHE A 127 -13.68 -0.84 -11.06
C PHE A 127 -13.78 0.05 -9.83
N GLN A 128 -13.34 -0.44 -8.68
CA GLN A 128 -13.27 0.29 -7.42
C GLN A 128 -11.98 -0.08 -6.69
N ARG A 129 -11.43 0.86 -5.94
CA ARG A 129 -10.22 0.71 -5.11
C ARG A 129 -10.51 1.04 -3.65
N CYS A 130 -9.92 0.31 -2.72
CA CYS A 130 -10.13 0.50 -1.29
C CYS A 130 -9.44 1.74 -0.73
N ALA A 131 -8.24 2.00 -1.21
CA ALA A 131 -7.41 3.13 -0.80
C ALA A 131 -6.90 3.88 -2.04
N ARG A 132 -6.98 5.21 -1.98
CA ARG A 132 -6.30 6.10 -2.92
C ARG A 132 -4.97 6.47 -2.26
N THR A 133 -3.90 5.79 -2.62
CA THR A 133 -2.57 6.13 -2.11
C THR A 133 -2.02 7.32 -2.88
N ASP A 134 -1.42 8.28 -2.15
CA ASP A 134 -0.81 9.48 -2.74
C ASP A 134 0.44 9.12 -3.58
N LYS A 135 1.02 10.12 -4.26
CA LYS A 135 2.28 10.00 -5.00
C LYS A 135 3.38 9.39 -4.11
N GLY A 136 4.09 8.38 -4.64
CA GLY A 136 5.19 7.71 -3.96
C GLY A 136 4.79 6.72 -2.85
N VAL A 137 3.53 6.70 -2.40
CA VAL A 137 3.06 5.81 -1.33
C VAL A 137 2.95 4.38 -1.84
N SER A 138 3.49 3.43 -1.07
CA SER A 138 3.48 2.00 -1.43
C SER A 138 2.29 1.25 -0.82
N ALA A 139 2.03 0.02 -1.27
CA ALA A 139 1.02 -0.84 -0.67
C ALA A 139 1.46 -2.31 -0.68
N ALA A 140 1.33 -2.98 0.45
CA ALA A 140 1.51 -4.42 0.57
C ALA A 140 0.20 -5.19 0.40
N GLY A 141 -0.93 -4.55 0.71
CA GLY A 141 -2.25 -5.17 0.66
C GLY A 141 -3.34 -4.24 0.11
N GLN A 142 -3.11 -3.60 -1.03
CA GLN A 142 -4.17 -2.86 -1.73
C GLN A 142 -5.23 -3.84 -2.23
N VAL A 143 -6.49 -3.42 -2.18
CA VAL A 143 -7.60 -4.23 -2.66
C VAL A 143 -8.43 -3.46 -3.68
N VAL A 144 -8.63 -4.07 -4.84
CA VAL A 144 -9.49 -3.54 -5.91
C VAL A 144 -10.60 -4.53 -6.23
N SER A 145 -11.74 -4.04 -6.69
CA SER A 145 -12.85 -4.90 -7.16
C SER A 145 -13.31 -4.48 -8.55
N LEU A 146 -13.57 -5.46 -9.41
CA LEU A 146 -13.90 -5.24 -10.81
C LEU A 146 -14.63 -6.41 -11.48
N LYS A 147 -15.23 -6.05 -12.62
CA LYS A 147 -15.83 -6.76 -13.75
C LYS A 147 -14.88 -7.45 -14.73
N LEU A 148 -14.47 -8.71 -14.60
CA LEU A 148 -13.56 -9.34 -15.60
C LEU A 148 -13.98 -10.72 -16.10
N TRP A 149 -13.35 -11.17 -17.18
CA TRP A 149 -13.44 -12.52 -17.73
C TRP A 149 -12.48 -13.47 -16.99
N LEU A 150 -13.02 -14.53 -16.39
CA LEU A 150 -12.21 -15.55 -15.68
C LEU A 150 -11.58 -16.51 -16.67
N ILE A 151 -10.43 -16.12 -17.20
CA ILE A 151 -9.58 -16.95 -18.07
C ILE A 151 -8.75 -17.93 -17.24
N GLU A 152 -8.24 -18.98 -17.89
CA GLU A 152 -7.27 -19.89 -17.27
C GLU A 152 -5.94 -19.19 -16.97
N ASN A 153 -5.33 -19.55 -15.84
CA ASN A 153 -4.07 -18.99 -15.31
C ASN A 153 -4.07 -17.45 -15.22
N ILE A 154 -5.22 -16.87 -14.86
CA ILE A 154 -5.45 -15.42 -14.86
C ILE A 154 -4.40 -14.63 -14.05
N LEU A 155 -4.01 -15.11 -12.86
CA LEU A 155 -3.03 -14.41 -12.03
C LEU A 155 -1.64 -14.34 -12.69
N GLU A 156 -1.19 -15.45 -13.28
CA GLU A 156 0.10 -15.53 -13.97
C GLU A 156 0.13 -14.65 -15.22
N LYS A 157 -0.96 -14.68 -16.02
CA LYS A 157 -1.09 -13.85 -17.23
C LYS A 157 -1.07 -12.36 -16.90
N ILE A 158 -1.82 -11.93 -15.88
CA ILE A 158 -1.80 -10.52 -15.45
C ILE A 158 -0.38 -10.13 -15.01
N ASN A 159 0.25 -10.93 -14.15
CA ASN A 159 1.58 -10.62 -13.62
C ASN A 159 2.69 -10.62 -14.68
N THR A 160 2.54 -11.38 -15.78
CA THR A 160 3.47 -11.37 -16.92
C THR A 160 3.54 -10.01 -17.61
N HIS A 161 2.46 -9.23 -17.54
CA HIS A 161 2.37 -7.89 -18.12
C HIS A 161 2.61 -6.76 -17.11
N LEU A 162 2.90 -7.09 -15.84
CA LEU A 162 3.20 -6.11 -14.80
C LEU A 162 4.70 -6.00 -14.52
N PRO A 163 5.21 -4.79 -14.28
CA PRO A 163 6.59 -4.62 -13.85
C PRO A 163 6.84 -5.33 -12.50
N PRO A 164 8.08 -5.74 -12.19
CA PRO A 164 8.41 -6.47 -10.94
C PRO A 164 7.88 -5.85 -9.66
N GLN A 165 7.86 -4.52 -9.60
CA GLN A 165 7.40 -3.75 -8.46
C GLN A 165 5.88 -3.63 -8.32
N ILE A 166 5.07 -4.30 -9.16
CA ILE A 166 3.62 -4.42 -9.03
C ILE A 166 3.23 -5.89 -9.18
N ARG A 167 2.49 -6.45 -8.22
CA ARG A 167 2.04 -7.84 -8.25
C ARG A 167 0.59 -7.97 -7.83
N VAL A 168 -0.17 -8.73 -8.60
CA VAL A 168 -1.48 -9.25 -8.18
C VAL A 168 -1.23 -10.57 -7.45
N LEU A 169 -1.41 -10.56 -6.13
CA LEU A 169 -1.09 -11.67 -5.25
C LEU A 169 -2.21 -12.71 -5.18
N ARG A 170 -3.46 -12.24 -5.18
CA ARG A 170 -4.64 -13.11 -5.09
C ARG A 170 -5.84 -12.55 -5.82
N LEU A 171 -6.69 -13.46 -6.31
CA LEU A 171 -8.00 -13.16 -6.86
C LEU A 171 -9.04 -14.00 -6.11
N LYS A 172 -10.13 -13.35 -5.69
CA LYS A 172 -11.32 -14.03 -5.12
C LYS A 172 -12.58 -13.57 -5.82
N ARG A 173 -13.54 -14.48 -6.00
CA ARG A 173 -14.88 -14.13 -6.52
C ARG A 173 -15.74 -13.55 -5.40
N VAL A 174 -16.58 -12.58 -5.75
CA VAL A 174 -17.48 -11.91 -4.81
C VAL A 174 -18.86 -11.71 -5.44
N THR A 175 -19.84 -11.33 -4.62
CA THR A 175 -21.19 -10.99 -5.12
C THR A 175 -21.16 -9.87 -6.16
N GLY A 176 -22.12 -9.88 -7.09
CA GLY A 176 -22.16 -8.90 -8.17
C GLY A 176 -22.27 -7.43 -7.71
N GLY A 177 -22.81 -7.20 -6.51
CA GLY A 177 -22.97 -5.87 -5.90
C GLY A 177 -21.81 -5.44 -5.00
N PHE A 178 -20.79 -6.28 -4.79
CA PHE A 178 -19.67 -5.95 -3.91
C PHE A 178 -18.91 -4.72 -4.42
N ASN A 179 -18.61 -3.79 -3.51
CA ASN A 179 -17.78 -2.61 -3.78
C ASN A 179 -16.68 -2.52 -2.71
N SER A 180 -15.44 -2.78 -3.12
CA SER A 180 -14.30 -2.84 -2.21
C SER A 180 -14.10 -1.55 -1.39
N LYS A 181 -14.41 -0.37 -1.95
CA LYS A 181 -14.34 0.91 -1.22
C LYS A 181 -15.38 0.99 -0.11
N ASN A 182 -16.63 0.69 -0.45
CA ASN A 182 -17.78 0.89 0.44
C ASN A 182 -17.92 -0.24 1.47
N ASN A 183 -17.44 -1.44 1.15
CA ASN A 183 -17.46 -2.61 2.03
C ASN A 183 -16.22 -2.72 2.92
N CYS A 184 -15.24 -1.81 2.79
CA CYS A 184 -14.06 -1.81 3.64
C CYS A 184 -14.33 -1.12 4.99
N ASP A 185 -14.03 -1.84 6.07
CA ASP A 185 -14.30 -1.45 7.45
C ASP A 185 -13.17 -0.63 8.08
N ALA A 186 -11.93 -1.00 7.78
CA ALA A 186 -10.73 -0.35 8.31
C ALA A 186 -9.54 -0.52 7.36
N ARG A 187 -8.52 0.31 7.57
CA ARG A 187 -7.21 0.14 6.93
C ARG A 187 -6.12 0.16 8.01
N THR A 188 -5.10 -0.67 7.81
CA THR A 188 -3.85 -0.60 8.54
C THR A 188 -2.77 -0.06 7.61
N TYR A 189 -2.09 0.98 8.05
CA TYR A 189 -0.90 1.51 7.41
C TYR A 189 0.31 1.32 8.32
N SER A 190 1.47 1.16 7.70
CA SER A 190 2.76 1.32 8.36
C SER A 190 3.49 2.55 7.81
N TYR A 191 4.36 3.13 8.62
CA TYR A 191 5.24 4.22 8.23
C TYR A 191 6.65 3.92 8.72
N MET A 192 7.54 3.58 7.80
CA MET A 192 8.96 3.35 8.09
C MET A 192 9.72 4.67 8.01
N LEU A 193 10.50 4.98 9.04
CA LEU A 193 11.30 6.20 9.08
C LEU A 193 12.65 5.98 9.77
N PRO A 194 13.69 6.77 9.40
CA PRO A 194 14.91 6.87 10.18
C PRO A 194 14.63 7.37 11.59
N THR A 195 15.21 6.75 12.62
CA THR A 195 14.94 7.12 14.02
C THR A 195 15.49 8.47 14.43
N ILE A 196 16.43 9.03 13.66
CA ILE A 196 16.90 10.43 13.80
C ILE A 196 15.72 11.43 13.75
N ALA A 197 14.57 11.04 13.19
CA ALA A 197 13.32 11.78 13.27
C ALA A 197 12.86 12.09 14.71
N PHE A 198 13.23 11.25 15.68
CA PHE A 198 12.90 11.43 17.10
C PHE A 198 14.06 12.00 17.92
N SER A 199 15.19 12.36 17.30
CA SER A 199 16.29 13.02 18.00
C SER A 199 15.91 14.43 18.46
N PRO A 200 16.44 14.91 19.60
CA PRO A 200 16.29 16.32 20.00
C PRO A 200 16.72 17.28 18.87
N LYS A 201 16.06 18.45 18.77
CA LYS A 201 16.32 19.45 17.72
C LYS A 201 17.79 19.90 17.60
N ASP A 202 18.53 19.92 18.70
CA ASP A 202 19.92 20.39 18.76
C ASP A 202 20.94 19.28 18.44
N SER A 203 20.47 18.07 18.12
CA SER A 203 21.32 16.95 17.71
C SER A 203 21.87 17.16 16.31
N ASP A 204 23.02 16.56 16.01
CA ASP A 204 23.53 16.47 14.65
C ASP A 204 22.56 15.63 13.79
N GLN A 205 21.85 16.29 12.87
CA GLN A 205 20.84 15.65 12.02
C GLN A 205 21.46 14.78 10.91
N GLU A 206 22.79 14.86 10.71
CA GLU A 206 23.51 13.99 9.79
C GLU A 206 24.17 12.79 10.48
N ASP A 207 24.00 12.66 11.80
CA ASP A 207 24.57 11.58 12.57
C ASP A 207 23.89 10.22 12.29
N THR A 208 24.50 9.45 11.39
CA THR A 208 24.07 8.08 11.09
C THR A 208 24.28 7.09 12.25
N SER A 209 25.01 7.48 13.29
CA SER A 209 25.23 6.68 14.49
C SER A 209 24.15 6.86 15.56
N PHE A 210 23.22 7.81 15.38
CA PHE A 210 22.08 8.00 16.29
C PHE A 210 21.30 6.69 16.50
N ARG A 211 20.99 6.40 17.77
CA ARG A 211 20.15 5.26 18.18
C ARG A 211 19.06 5.75 19.10
N LEU A 212 17.83 5.32 18.85
CA LEU A 212 16.67 5.65 19.64
C LEU A 212 16.75 4.96 20.98
N ASP A 213 16.76 5.75 22.04
CA ASP A 213 16.69 5.20 23.39
C ASP A 213 15.25 4.72 23.72
N PRO A 214 15.11 3.74 24.63
CA PRO A 214 13.80 3.22 25.02
C PRO A 214 12.86 4.26 25.67
N GLU A 215 13.38 5.29 26.33
CA GLU A 215 12.56 6.30 27.01
C GLU A 215 11.88 7.21 25.99
N THR A 216 12.62 7.64 24.97
CA THR A 216 12.08 8.39 23.83
C THR A 216 11.05 7.55 23.07
N LEU A 217 11.30 6.25 22.84
CA LEU A 217 10.31 5.37 22.22
C LEU A 217 9.02 5.25 23.05
N GLN A 218 9.13 5.16 24.38
CA GLN A 218 7.97 5.18 25.26
C GLN A 218 7.21 6.50 25.18
N LYS A 219 7.91 7.63 25.13
CA LYS A 219 7.31 8.96 24.93
C LYS A 219 6.55 9.04 23.60
N VAL A 220 7.17 8.62 22.49
CA VAL A 220 6.55 8.54 21.17
C VAL A 220 5.26 7.71 21.21
N ASN A 221 5.29 6.54 21.87
CA ASN A 221 4.12 5.68 22.00
C ASN A 221 3.01 6.29 22.87
N LYS A 222 3.34 7.04 23.93
CA LYS A 222 2.35 7.79 24.72
C LYS A 222 1.65 8.85 23.86
N LEU A 223 2.40 9.59 23.04
CA LEU A 223 1.83 10.61 22.14
C LEU A 223 0.94 9.99 21.06
N PHE A 224 1.37 8.88 20.43
CA PHE A 224 0.53 8.19 19.46
C PHE A 224 -0.75 7.61 20.06
N ALA A 225 -0.72 7.19 21.32
CA ALA A 225 -1.91 6.68 22.01
C ALA A 225 -3.01 7.73 22.16
N LEU A 226 -2.68 9.02 22.20
CA LEU A 226 -3.65 10.12 22.27
C LEU A 226 -4.59 10.17 21.05
N TYR A 227 -4.13 9.71 19.89
CA TYR A 227 -4.98 9.66 18.69
C TYR A 227 -6.07 8.60 18.74
N LYS A 228 -6.00 7.62 19.65
CA LYS A 228 -7.00 6.56 19.77
C LYS A 228 -8.37 7.15 20.10
N GLY A 229 -9.41 6.64 19.45
CA GLY A 229 -10.78 7.11 19.63
C GLY A 229 -11.28 7.94 18.45
N THR A 230 -12.39 8.63 18.67
CA THR A 230 -13.02 9.49 17.66
C THR A 230 -12.66 10.94 17.94
N HIS A 231 -11.91 11.55 17.04
CA HIS A 231 -11.51 12.96 17.14
C HIS A 231 -11.88 13.72 15.88
N ASN A 232 -11.82 15.05 15.96
CA ASN A 232 -11.99 15.92 14.81
C ASN A 232 -10.63 16.19 14.15
N PHE A 233 -10.41 15.60 12.98
CA PHE A 233 -9.14 15.65 12.28
C PHE A 233 -9.06 16.78 11.24
N HIS A 234 -9.84 17.87 11.39
CA HIS A 234 -9.89 18.96 10.39
C HIS A 234 -8.52 19.63 10.14
N ASN A 235 -7.67 19.77 11.16
CA ASN A 235 -6.29 20.27 11.02
C ASN A 235 -5.35 19.26 10.34
N PHE A 236 -5.71 17.98 10.35
CA PHE A 236 -4.92 16.89 9.77
C PHE A 236 -5.24 16.62 8.30
N THR A 237 -5.95 17.52 7.63
CA THR A 237 -6.22 17.45 6.20
C THR A 237 -6.27 18.88 5.65
N SER A 238 -6.36 19.00 4.34
CA SER A 238 -6.61 20.29 3.66
C SER A 238 -8.11 20.42 3.39
N GLN A 239 -8.62 21.64 3.20
CA GLN A 239 -10.00 21.95 2.78
C GLN A 239 -11.11 21.40 3.70
N LYS A 240 -10.85 21.32 5.01
CA LYS A 240 -11.88 20.96 6.00
C LYS A 240 -11.98 21.99 7.11
N GLY A 241 -13.21 22.40 7.38
CA GLY A 241 -13.55 23.30 8.48
C GLY A 241 -13.69 22.54 9.80
N PRO A 242 -13.51 23.22 10.95
CA PRO A 242 -13.62 22.62 12.27
C PRO A 242 -15.01 22.05 12.57
N ARG A 243 -16.07 22.53 11.92
CA ARG A 243 -17.44 22.04 12.14
C ARG A 243 -17.90 21.02 11.10
N ASP A 244 -17.05 20.63 10.15
CA ASP A 244 -17.40 19.63 9.14
C ASP A 244 -17.50 18.23 9.80
N PRO A 245 -18.68 17.60 9.87
CA PRO A 245 -18.83 16.27 10.47
C PRO A 245 -18.00 15.20 9.76
N SER A 246 -17.71 15.40 8.47
CA SER A 246 -16.86 14.51 7.69
C SER A 246 -15.37 14.65 8.02
N ALA A 247 -14.97 15.52 8.94
CA ALA A 247 -13.61 15.55 9.50
C ALA A 247 -13.45 14.64 10.72
N LYS A 248 -14.54 14.11 11.29
CA LYS A 248 -14.48 13.15 12.41
C LYS A 248 -14.00 11.80 11.92
N ARG A 249 -12.94 11.27 12.51
CA ARG A 249 -12.37 9.95 12.17
C ARG A 249 -12.10 9.15 13.43
N TYR A 250 -12.16 7.83 13.28
CA TYR A 250 -11.93 6.88 14.35
C TYR A 250 -10.62 6.12 14.13
N ILE A 251 -9.69 6.30 15.06
CA ILE A 251 -8.44 5.55 15.12
C ILE A 251 -8.58 4.47 16.18
N THR A 252 -8.31 3.24 15.79
CA THR A 252 -8.39 2.07 16.68
C THR A 252 -7.08 1.87 17.44
N GLN A 253 -5.95 2.06 16.76
CA GLN A 253 -4.62 1.85 17.32
C GLN A 253 -3.58 2.66 16.55
N MET A 254 -2.59 3.20 17.26
CA MET A 254 -1.39 3.77 16.67
C MET A 254 -0.21 3.56 17.62
N SER A 255 0.92 3.07 17.12
CA SER A 255 2.12 2.80 17.92
C SER A 255 3.38 2.73 17.06
N CYS A 256 4.54 2.98 17.65
CA CYS A 256 5.86 2.79 17.06
C CYS A 256 6.50 1.50 17.60
N GLY A 257 6.97 0.64 16.70
CA GLY A 257 7.68 -0.60 17.05
C GLY A 257 9.14 -0.35 17.43
N GLU A 258 9.78 -1.40 17.94
CA GLU A 258 11.21 -1.38 18.27
C GLU A 258 12.08 -1.03 17.05
N PRO A 259 13.16 -0.27 17.23
CA PRO A 259 14.03 0.11 16.16
C PRO A 259 14.87 -1.07 15.65
N PHE A 260 15.33 -0.97 14.41
CA PHE A 260 16.24 -1.92 13.78
C PHE A 260 17.20 -1.21 12.83
N VAL A 261 18.37 -1.79 12.60
CA VAL A 261 19.42 -1.18 11.78
C VAL A 261 19.41 -1.76 10.36
N ARG A 262 19.40 -0.89 9.34
CA ARG A 262 19.65 -1.24 7.93
C ARG A 262 20.62 -0.24 7.32
N GLN A 263 21.61 -0.73 6.57
CA GLN A 263 22.63 0.10 5.92
C GLN A 263 23.29 1.14 6.88
N LYS A 264 23.61 0.72 8.11
CA LYS A 264 24.20 1.53 9.21
C LYS A 264 23.26 2.57 9.85
N ALA A 265 22.17 2.95 9.21
CA ALA A 265 21.13 3.79 9.79
C ALA A 265 20.11 2.97 10.57
N GLU A 266 19.56 3.55 11.64
CA GLU A 266 18.50 2.94 12.42
C GLU A 266 17.13 3.45 11.96
N PHE A 267 16.18 2.53 11.84
CA PHE A 267 14.81 2.76 11.41
C PHE A 267 13.84 2.23 12.46
N ALA A 268 12.65 2.83 12.51
CA ALA A 268 11.51 2.28 13.23
C ALA A 268 10.28 2.22 12.31
N VAL A 269 9.29 1.44 12.71
CA VAL A 269 8.03 1.32 11.97
C VAL A 269 6.87 1.74 12.86
N ILE A 270 6.18 2.80 12.46
CA ILE A 270 4.92 3.23 13.06
C ILE A 270 3.80 2.44 12.40
N THR A 271 2.87 1.89 13.17
CA THR A 271 1.67 1.22 12.67
C THR A 271 0.44 2.00 13.11
N VAL A 272 -0.50 2.25 12.20
CA VAL A 272 -1.79 2.90 12.49
C VAL A 272 -2.93 2.11 11.87
N ARG A 273 -3.96 1.85 12.68
CA ARG A 273 -5.23 1.24 12.25
C ARG A 273 -6.37 2.21 12.52
N GLY A 274 -7.17 2.48 11.49
CA GLY A 274 -8.34 3.34 11.58
C GLY A 274 -9.42 2.92 10.59
N GLN A 275 -10.65 3.37 10.82
CA GLN A 275 -11.79 3.03 9.94
C GLN A 275 -11.62 3.62 8.53
N SER A 276 -11.28 4.90 8.49
CA SER A 276 -11.01 5.64 7.26
C SER A 276 -10.01 6.75 7.56
N PHE A 277 -9.31 7.20 6.51
CA PHE A 277 -8.34 8.27 6.59
C PHE A 277 -8.64 9.31 5.51
N MET A 278 -8.47 10.59 5.86
CA MET A 278 -8.51 11.70 4.91
C MET A 278 -7.16 11.86 4.21
N MET A 279 -7.15 12.67 3.14
CA MET A 279 -5.92 13.07 2.47
C MET A 279 -4.94 13.65 3.49
N HIS A 280 -3.67 13.25 3.41
CA HIS A 280 -2.58 13.68 4.29
C HIS A 280 -2.71 13.33 5.79
N GLN A 281 -3.83 12.75 6.25
CA GLN A 281 -4.11 12.57 7.68
C GLN A 281 -3.01 11.85 8.45
N ILE A 282 -2.60 10.66 7.98
CA ILE A 282 -1.58 9.87 8.65
C ILE A 282 -0.24 10.62 8.70
N ARG A 283 0.13 11.25 7.58
CA ARG A 283 1.38 12.01 7.46
C ARG A 283 1.42 13.22 8.39
N LYS A 284 0.28 13.90 8.57
CA LYS A 284 0.12 15.01 9.52
C LYS A 284 0.12 14.54 10.98
N MET A 285 -0.51 13.40 11.28
CA MET A 285 -0.47 12.80 12.62
C MET A 285 0.96 12.45 13.03
N ILE A 286 1.72 11.84 12.13
CA ILE A 286 3.13 11.50 12.36
C ILE A 286 3.98 12.78 12.47
N GLY A 287 3.77 13.75 11.57
CA GLY A 287 4.53 15.00 11.57
C GLY A 287 4.37 15.82 12.85
N LEU A 288 3.15 15.87 13.43
CA LEU A 288 2.91 16.56 14.69
C LEU A 288 3.65 15.90 15.87
N VAL A 289 3.61 14.56 15.95
CA VAL A 289 4.34 13.83 17.00
C VAL A 289 5.85 14.02 16.86
N ILE A 290 6.39 14.00 15.64
CA ILE A 290 7.80 14.32 15.40
C ILE A 290 8.11 15.73 15.91
N ALA A 291 7.31 16.74 15.56
CA ALA A 291 7.54 18.12 16.01
C ALA A 291 7.56 18.24 17.54
N VAL A 292 6.67 17.54 18.23
CA VAL A 292 6.62 17.50 19.71
C VAL A 292 7.85 16.79 20.29
N VAL A 293 8.22 15.62 19.78
CA VAL A 293 9.34 14.82 20.30
C VAL A 293 10.67 15.54 20.11
N LYS A 294 10.87 16.21 18.96
CA LYS A 294 12.07 17.02 18.70
C LYS A 294 12.14 18.30 19.54
N GLY A 295 11.02 18.73 20.12
CA GLY A 295 10.94 19.94 20.96
C GLY A 295 10.63 21.24 20.21
N TYR A 296 10.00 21.16 19.03
CA TYR A 296 9.48 22.33 18.31
C TYR A 296 8.09 22.74 18.81
N ALA A 297 7.30 21.79 19.33
CA ALA A 297 5.97 22.03 19.86
C ALA A 297 5.80 21.39 21.24
N GLN A 298 4.88 21.93 22.05
CA GLN A 298 4.53 21.33 23.34
C GLN A 298 3.49 20.21 23.15
N GLU A 299 3.40 19.27 24.09
CA GLU A 299 2.56 18.06 23.96
C GLU A 299 1.07 18.40 23.85
N GLU A 300 0.62 19.48 24.48
CA GLU A 300 -0.76 19.98 24.50
C GLU A 300 -1.28 20.35 23.11
N ILE A 301 -0.38 20.59 22.14
CA ILE A 301 -0.77 20.93 20.77
C ILE A 301 -1.58 19.81 20.10
N ILE A 302 -1.35 18.55 20.49
CA ILE A 302 -2.06 17.40 19.94
C ILE A 302 -3.54 17.53 20.32
N GLU A 303 -3.85 17.79 21.59
CA GLU A 303 -5.22 17.95 22.04
C GLU A 303 -5.87 19.22 21.48
N ARG A 304 -5.13 20.33 21.49
CA ARG A 304 -5.57 21.61 20.92
C ARG A 304 -5.92 21.48 19.44
N SER A 305 -5.20 20.64 18.69
CA SER A 305 -5.43 20.44 17.25
C SER A 305 -6.80 19.82 16.91
N TRP A 306 -7.51 19.24 17.88
CA TRP A 306 -8.88 18.74 17.69
C TRP A 306 -9.95 19.80 17.99
N GLY A 307 -9.58 20.92 18.61
CA GLY A 307 -10.44 22.06 18.88
C GLY A 307 -10.82 22.83 17.61
N GLU A 308 -11.51 23.98 17.76
CA GLU A 308 -11.91 24.80 16.62
C GLU A 308 -10.75 25.63 16.02
N GLU A 309 -9.67 25.81 16.78
CA GLU A 309 -8.49 26.55 16.35
C GLU A 309 -7.79 25.88 15.16
N LYS A 310 -7.24 26.71 14.27
CA LYS A 310 -6.36 26.25 13.20
C LYS A 310 -4.94 26.07 13.71
N VAL A 311 -4.42 24.86 13.53
CA VAL A 311 -3.04 24.49 13.86
C VAL A 311 -2.31 24.18 12.56
N ASP A 312 -1.14 24.78 12.39
CA ASP A 312 -0.25 24.45 11.27
C ASP A 312 0.45 23.11 11.56
N VAL A 313 -0.17 22.02 11.08
CA VAL A 313 0.33 20.66 11.32
C VAL A 313 1.33 20.26 10.22
N PRO A 314 2.60 19.93 10.58
CA PRO A 314 3.61 19.48 9.63
C PRO A 314 3.19 18.19 8.91
N LYS A 315 3.43 18.12 7.61
CA LYS A 315 3.07 16.96 6.76
C LYS A 315 4.33 16.14 6.46
N ALA A 316 4.52 15.01 7.15
CA ALA A 316 5.67 14.12 6.92
C ALA A 316 5.76 13.63 5.45
N PRO A 317 6.93 13.21 4.94
CA PRO A 317 7.07 12.70 3.58
C PRO A 317 6.18 11.48 3.28
N GLY A 318 5.82 11.25 2.02
CA GLY A 318 5.03 10.08 1.61
C GLY A 318 5.84 8.78 1.51
N LEU A 319 7.17 8.88 1.40
CA LEU A 319 8.09 7.77 1.11
C LEU A 319 7.95 6.60 2.09
N GLY A 320 7.89 6.89 3.39
CA GLY A 320 7.80 5.86 4.43
C GLY A 320 6.43 5.18 4.52
N LEU A 321 5.38 5.72 3.91
CA LEU A 321 4.00 5.28 4.10
C LEU A 321 3.68 4.06 3.22
N VAL A 322 3.15 3.01 3.85
CA VAL A 322 2.75 1.76 3.19
C VAL A 322 1.35 1.36 3.66
N LEU A 323 0.44 1.09 2.72
CA LEU A 323 -0.82 0.41 3.03
C LEU A 323 -0.55 -1.08 3.29
N GLU A 324 -0.63 -1.50 4.55
CA GLU A 324 -0.37 -2.89 4.94
C GLU A 324 -1.58 -3.78 4.68
N ARG A 325 -2.76 -3.39 5.15
CA ARG A 325 -3.95 -4.24 5.09
C ARG A 325 -5.25 -3.44 4.96
N VAL A 326 -6.17 -3.98 4.17
CA VAL A 326 -7.57 -3.56 4.08
C VAL A 326 -8.43 -4.60 4.77
N HIS A 327 -9.31 -4.15 5.68
CA HIS A 327 -10.13 -5.03 6.52
C HIS A 327 -11.59 -5.06 6.02
N PHE A 328 -12.18 -6.25 6.04
CA PHE A 328 -13.53 -6.55 5.52
C PHE A 328 -14.37 -7.34 6.53
N ASP A 329 -14.14 -7.13 7.83
CA ASP A 329 -14.78 -7.83 8.96
C ASP A 329 -16.30 -7.98 8.80
N ARG A 330 -17.01 -6.92 8.37
CA ARG A 330 -18.46 -6.95 8.16
C ARG A 330 -18.87 -7.82 6.98
N TYR A 331 -18.09 -7.79 5.89
CA TYR A 331 -18.32 -8.66 4.74
C TYR A 331 -18.09 -10.12 5.14
N ASN A 332 -16.99 -10.43 5.83
CA ASN A 332 -16.64 -11.77 6.27
C ASN A 332 -17.73 -12.34 7.20
N LYS A 333 -18.21 -11.54 8.16
CA LYS A 333 -19.31 -11.95 9.04
C LYS A 333 -20.62 -12.25 8.29
N ARG A 334 -20.90 -11.51 7.21
CA ARG A 334 -22.16 -11.65 6.45
C ARG A 334 -22.13 -12.79 5.45
N PHE A 335 -21.01 -13.01 4.78
CA PHE A 335 -20.91 -13.93 3.64
C PHE A 335 -19.96 -15.11 3.87
N GLY A 336 -19.06 -15.05 4.85
CA GLY A 336 -18.04 -16.09 5.07
C GLY A 336 -18.58 -17.46 5.49
N GLY A 337 -19.85 -17.55 5.90
CA GLY A 337 -20.50 -18.80 6.32
C GLY A 337 -21.57 -19.33 5.36
N ASP A 338 -21.74 -18.73 4.18
CA ASP A 338 -22.85 -19.09 3.27
C ASP A 338 -22.54 -20.26 2.32
N GLY A 339 -21.31 -20.79 2.35
CA GLY A 339 -20.85 -21.90 1.51
C GLY A 339 -20.65 -21.55 0.03
N LEU A 340 -20.90 -20.30 -0.38
CA LEU A 340 -20.81 -19.82 -1.75
C LEU A 340 -19.71 -18.75 -1.92
N HIS A 341 -19.45 -17.95 -0.89
CA HIS A 341 -18.49 -16.86 -0.91
C HIS A 341 -17.33 -17.13 0.06
N GLU A 342 -16.12 -16.79 -0.39
CA GLU A 342 -14.93 -16.84 0.44
C GLU A 342 -14.82 -15.58 1.31
N THR A 343 -14.26 -15.71 2.52
CA THR A 343 -13.86 -14.54 3.30
C THR A 343 -12.78 -13.76 2.56
N LEU A 344 -12.77 -12.43 2.74
CA LEU A 344 -11.73 -11.53 2.24
C LEU A 344 -10.62 -11.37 3.27
N GLU A 345 -10.11 -12.52 3.71
CA GLU A 345 -8.87 -12.66 4.49
C GLU A 345 -7.76 -13.20 3.59
N TRP A 346 -6.52 -12.84 3.95
CA TRP A 346 -5.32 -13.09 3.14
C TRP A 346 -4.25 -13.85 3.93
N GLU A 347 -4.66 -14.66 4.92
CA GLU A 347 -3.73 -15.37 5.82
C GLU A 347 -2.77 -16.28 5.06
N HIS A 348 -3.25 -16.92 3.99
CA HIS A 348 -2.42 -17.77 3.12
C HIS A 348 -1.45 -16.98 2.24
N GLU A 349 -1.64 -15.67 2.12
CA GLU A 349 -0.80 -14.77 1.33
C GLU A 349 0.16 -13.96 2.20
N GLU A 350 0.18 -14.11 3.53
CA GLU A 350 1.06 -13.35 4.42
C GLU A 350 2.55 -13.53 4.08
N ASP A 351 2.97 -14.76 3.76
CA ASP A 351 4.37 -15.04 3.41
C ASP A 351 4.78 -14.33 2.11
N ILE A 352 3.92 -14.32 1.09
CA ILE A 352 4.20 -13.66 -0.18
C ILE A 352 4.11 -12.12 -0.06
N ILE A 353 3.20 -11.61 0.79
CA ILE A 353 3.13 -10.19 1.12
C ILE A 353 4.42 -9.76 1.84
N ALA A 354 4.86 -10.53 2.84
CA ALA A 354 6.09 -10.26 3.58
C ALA A 354 7.33 -10.30 2.67
N ALA A 355 7.44 -11.31 1.80
CA ALA A 355 8.51 -11.40 0.81
C ALA A 355 8.50 -10.19 -0.13
N PHE A 356 7.34 -9.80 -0.66
CA PHE A 356 7.21 -8.63 -1.52
C PHE A 356 7.64 -7.33 -0.83
N LYS A 357 7.29 -7.14 0.45
CA LYS A 357 7.73 -5.98 1.23
C LYS A 357 9.25 -5.93 1.37
N GLU A 358 9.88 -7.04 1.72
CA GLU A 358 11.33 -7.15 1.90
C GLU A 358 12.11 -7.02 0.58
N GLU A 359 11.54 -7.45 -0.53
CA GLU A 359 12.19 -7.42 -1.84
C GLU A 359 11.99 -6.11 -2.61
N HIS A 360 10.81 -5.46 -2.48
CA HIS A 360 10.43 -4.35 -3.36
C HIS A 360 10.05 -3.05 -2.65
N ILE A 361 9.54 -3.09 -1.43
CA ILE A 361 9.07 -1.88 -0.71
C ILE A 361 10.15 -1.33 0.21
N TYR A 362 10.59 -2.12 1.19
CA TYR A 362 11.54 -1.66 2.21
C TYR A 362 12.91 -1.27 1.65
N PRO A 363 13.51 -2.01 0.69
CA PRO A 363 14.77 -1.59 0.08
C PRO A 363 14.65 -0.21 -0.59
N SER A 364 13.55 0.02 -1.32
CA SER A 364 13.30 1.30 -1.97
C SER A 364 13.20 2.46 -0.96
N ILE A 365 12.56 2.24 0.19
CA ILE A 365 12.47 3.25 1.26
C ILE A 365 13.86 3.51 1.85
N VAL A 366 14.57 2.46 2.27
CA VAL A 366 15.88 2.57 2.93
C VAL A 366 16.91 3.22 2.01
N GLU A 367 17.00 2.79 0.75
CA GLU A 367 17.95 3.34 -0.22
C GLU A 367 17.65 4.82 -0.50
N THR A 368 16.37 5.17 -0.67
CA THR A 368 15.98 6.57 -0.94
C THR A 368 16.27 7.45 0.27
N GLU A 369 16.03 6.98 1.50
CA GLU A 369 16.42 7.73 2.71
C GLU A 369 17.94 7.89 2.84
N CYS A 370 18.71 6.84 2.52
CA CYS A 370 20.18 6.89 2.62
C CYS A 370 20.82 7.78 1.54
N GLN A 371 20.24 7.83 0.33
CA GLN A 371 20.81 8.57 -0.81
C GLN A 371 20.28 10.00 -0.92
N GLU A 372 18.97 10.18 -0.77
CA GLU A 372 18.28 11.45 -1.00
C GLU A 372 18.01 12.21 0.32
N LYS A 373 18.27 11.60 1.48
CA LYS A 373 18.07 12.19 2.81
C LYS A 373 16.65 12.79 2.98
N SER A 374 15.62 12.11 2.48
CA SER A 374 14.24 12.62 2.39
C SER A 374 13.68 13.10 3.73
N MET A 375 13.79 12.30 4.79
CA MET A 375 13.34 12.65 6.12
C MET A 375 14.12 13.84 6.70
N ILE A 376 15.44 13.87 6.53
CA ILE A 376 16.30 14.95 7.04
C ILE A 376 15.97 16.28 6.34
N SER A 377 15.83 16.26 5.01
CA SER A 377 15.43 17.42 4.24
C SER A 377 14.09 17.98 4.71
N TRP A 378 13.09 17.11 4.94
CA TRP A 378 11.81 17.54 5.50
C TRP A 378 11.93 18.08 6.94
N MET A 379 12.70 17.43 7.81
CA MET A 379 12.88 17.91 9.18
C MET A 379 13.46 19.33 9.25
N SER A 380 14.30 19.71 8.28
CA SER A 380 14.84 21.07 8.19
C SER A 380 13.77 22.15 7.99
N THR A 381 12.54 21.78 7.57
CA THR A 381 11.42 22.71 7.40
C THR A 381 10.57 22.86 8.67
N LEU A 382 10.79 22.04 9.71
CA LEU A 382 10.04 22.13 10.96
C LEU A 382 10.06 23.50 11.65
N PRO A 383 11.18 24.27 11.63
CA PRO A 383 11.22 25.62 12.22
C PRO A 383 10.28 26.64 11.54
N ILE A 384 9.77 26.36 10.34
CA ILE A 384 8.89 27.29 9.61
C ILE A 384 7.47 27.29 10.21
N HIS A 385 7.08 26.22 10.91
CA HIS A 385 5.74 26.06 11.46
C HIS A 385 5.57 26.88 12.76
N ASP A 386 4.47 27.63 12.85
CA ASP A 386 4.09 28.33 14.08
C ASP A 386 3.21 27.43 14.96
N PHE A 387 3.79 26.94 16.04
CA PHE A 387 3.12 26.08 17.02
C PHE A 387 2.48 26.86 18.17
N THR A 388 2.59 28.19 18.19
CA THR A 388 2.12 29.03 19.29
C THR A 388 0.84 29.79 18.95
N ALA A 389 0.74 30.34 17.73
CA ALA A 389 -0.43 31.09 17.29
C ALA A 389 -1.46 30.23 16.55
N THR A 390 -2.70 30.69 16.54
CA THR A 390 -3.73 30.16 15.63
C THR A 390 -3.34 30.52 14.20
N ALA A 391 -3.12 29.51 13.35
CA ALA A 391 -2.64 29.72 11.99
C ALA A 391 -3.64 30.58 11.18
N THR A 392 -3.17 31.69 10.62
CA THR A 392 -3.98 32.64 9.84
C THR A 392 -3.97 32.27 8.36
N GLY A 393 -4.87 31.38 7.92
CA GLY A 393 -5.37 31.22 6.54
C GLY A 393 -4.39 31.02 5.35
N LYS A 394 -3.07 31.17 5.50
CA LYS A 394 -2.08 31.19 4.41
C LYS A 394 -1.69 29.79 3.90
N GLN A 395 -2.13 28.72 4.57
CA GLN A 395 -1.72 27.35 4.26
C GLN A 395 -2.36 26.79 2.97
N ASP A 396 -3.54 27.30 2.59
CA ASP A 396 -4.29 26.74 1.46
C ASP A 396 -3.50 26.84 0.13
N ASN A 397 -2.66 27.87 -0.04
CA ASN A 397 -1.88 28.08 -1.27
C ASN A 397 -0.69 27.12 -1.45
N LYS A 398 -0.10 26.56 -0.39
CA LYS A 398 1.05 25.61 -0.51
C LYS A 398 0.60 24.19 -0.82
N ASP A 399 -0.58 23.80 -0.34
CA ASP A 399 -1.19 22.53 -0.72
C ASP A 399 -1.84 22.62 -2.11
N GLU A 400 -2.20 23.82 -2.61
CA GLU A 400 -2.74 24.04 -3.97
C GLU A 400 -1.75 23.71 -5.10
N GLU A 401 -0.45 23.96 -4.96
CA GLU A 401 0.53 23.56 -5.97
C GLU A 401 0.68 22.02 -6.10
N ASP A 402 0.42 21.29 -5.00
CA ASP A 402 0.36 19.82 -4.97
C ASP A 402 -1.06 19.29 -5.35
N ALA A 403 -2.12 20.07 -5.10
CA ALA A 403 -3.53 19.72 -5.30
C ALA A 403 -4.12 20.17 -6.64
N GLY A 404 -3.47 21.07 -7.38
CA GLY A 404 -3.89 21.49 -8.74
C GLY A 404 -3.89 20.36 -9.78
N ASN A 405 -3.45 19.16 -9.40
CA ASN A 405 -3.54 17.92 -10.17
C ASN A 405 -4.55 16.90 -9.60
N ALA A 406 -5.39 17.29 -8.63
CA ALA A 406 -6.25 16.38 -7.85
C ALA A 406 -7.75 16.75 -7.81
N SER A 407 -8.21 17.72 -8.61
CA SER A 407 -9.63 18.09 -8.71
C SER A 407 -10.18 17.89 -10.13
N ASP A 408 -10.65 16.67 -10.42
CA ASP A 408 -12.03 16.35 -10.88
C ASP A 408 -12.26 14.83 -11.01
#